data_AF-A0A0Q8J3M4-F1
#
_entry.id   AF-A0A0Q8J3M4-F1
#
_cell.length_a   1.000
_cell.length_b   1.000
_cell.length_c   1.000
_cell.angle_alpha   90.00
_cell.angle_beta   90.00
_cell.angle_gamma   90.00
#
_symmetry.space_group_name_H-M   'P 1'
#
loop_
_entity.id
_entity.type
_entity.pdbx_description
1 polymer ?
#
loop_
_entity_poly.entity_id
_entity_poly.type
_entity_poly.pdbx_seq_one_letter_code
_entity_poly.pdbx_strand_id
1 'polypeptide(L)' 'MSGGNAILGFGHLARTCRRIDAATVVPLIAAALQDESAYVRGHADDAAGDLLHYLDVRVPGYES' A
#
# COMPACT_ATOMS: atom_id res chain seq x y z
N MET A 1 5.44 6.73 16.41
CA MET A 1 6.14 6.67 15.11
C MET A 1 6.23 5.22 14.58
N SER A 2 5.14 4.45 14.51
CA SER A 2 5.21 3.03 14.08
C SER A 2 4.31 2.61 12.92
N GLY A 3 3.36 3.45 12.46
CA GLY A 3 2.43 3.08 11.39
C GLY A 3 3.02 3.06 9.98
N GLY A 4 3.85 4.06 9.63
CA GLY A 4 4.34 4.24 8.25
C GLY A 4 5.24 3.12 7.73
N ASN A 5 6.03 2.46 8.59
CA ASN A 5 6.94 1.39 8.16
C ASN A 5 6.20 0.09 7.79
N ALA A 6 5.01 -0.16 8.35
CA ALA A 6 4.24 -1.35 8.03
C ALA A 6 3.63 -1.28 6.63
N ILE A 7 3.19 -0.08 6.21
CA ILE A 7 2.61 0.15 4.88
C ILE A 7 3.65 -0.04 3.77
N LEU A 8 4.88 0.48 3.97
CA LEU A 8 6.00 0.24 3.06
C LEU A 8 6.32 -1.25 2.87
N GLY A 9 6.19 -2.04 3.93
CA GLY A 9 6.44 -3.48 3.90
C GLY A 9 5.56 -4.20 2.88
N PHE A 10 4.33 -3.71 2.65
CA PHE A 10 3.41 -4.31 1.69
C PHE A 10 3.85 -4.13 0.23
N GLY A 11 4.33 -2.93 -0.15
CA GLY A 11 4.88 -2.68 -1.48
C GLY A 11 6.11 -3.57 -1.76
N HIS A 12 7.01 -3.69 -0.78
CA HIS A 12 8.18 -4.56 -0.90
C HIS A 12 7.82 -6.04 -1.11
N LEU A 13 6.81 -6.55 -0.40
CA LEU A 13 6.30 -7.91 -0.58
C LEU A 13 5.65 -8.11 -1.96
N ALA A 14 4.87 -7.13 -2.44
CA ALA A 14 4.29 -7.18 -3.77
C ALA A 14 5.37 -7.22 -4.86
N ARG A 15 6.39 -6.37 -4.74
CA ARG A 15 7.52 -6.29 -5.68
C ARG A 15 8.41 -7.53 -5.67
N THR A 16 8.73 -8.05 -4.48
CA THR A 16 9.77 -9.10 -4.32
C THR A 16 9.17 -10.50 -4.28
N CYS A 17 8.10 -10.69 -3.51
CA CYS A 17 7.49 -12.01 -3.31
C CYS A 17 6.38 -12.31 -4.32
N ARG A 18 5.91 -11.30 -5.07
CA ARG A 18 4.84 -11.42 -6.07
C ARG A 18 3.57 -12.08 -5.52
N ARG A 19 3.36 -11.93 -4.21
CA ARG A 19 2.26 -12.54 -3.46
C ARG A 19 1.97 -11.68 -2.25
N ILE A 20 0.69 -11.39 -2.04
CA ILE A 20 0.18 -10.71 -0.86
C ILE A 20 -1.24 -11.18 -0.58
N ASP A 21 -1.66 -11.15 0.68
CA ASP A 21 -3.07 -11.32 1.00
C ASP A 21 -3.81 -9.99 0.75
N ALA A 22 -4.30 -9.84 -0.47
CA ALA A 22 -4.97 -8.61 -0.90
C ALA A 22 -6.19 -8.27 -0.05
N ALA A 23 -6.93 -9.26 0.45
CA ALA A 23 -8.12 -9.04 1.27
C ALA A 23 -7.76 -8.36 2.60
N THR A 24 -6.59 -8.68 3.15
CA THR A 24 -6.07 -8.07 4.37
C THR A 24 -5.39 -6.72 4.08
N VAL A 25 -4.62 -6.63 3.00
CA VAL A 25 -3.72 -5.49 2.77
C VAL A 25 -4.41 -4.30 2.10
N VAL A 26 -5.32 -4.54 1.15
CA VAL A 26 -6.03 -3.46 0.45
C VAL A 26 -6.74 -2.49 1.40
N PRO A 27 -7.54 -2.93 2.40
CA PRO A 27 -8.19 -1.98 3.31
C PRO A 27 -7.20 -1.19 4.17
N LEU A 28 -6.04 -1.77 4.51
CA LEU A 28 -5.00 -1.09 5.29
C LEU A 28 -4.32 0.02 4.48
N ILE A 29 -3.99 -0.25 3.22
CA ILE A 29 -3.40 0.76 2.32
C ILE A 29 -4.44 1.84 2.01
N ALA A 30 -5.69 1.47 1.75
CA ALA A 30 -6.77 2.43 1.52
C ALA A 30 -6.99 3.37 2.72
N ALA A 31 -6.93 2.85 3.94
CA ALA A 31 -6.99 3.68 5.15
C ALA A 31 -5.76 4.59 5.28
N ALA A 32 -4.56 4.09 4.96
CA ALA A 32 -3.32 4.85 5.04
C ALA A 32 -3.24 5.97 3.99
N LEU A 33 -3.90 5.84 2.84
CA LEU A 33 -4.06 6.93 1.86
C LEU A 33 -4.84 8.13 2.41
N GLN A 34 -5.67 7.91 3.43
CA GLN A 34 -6.46 8.94 4.10
C GLN A 34 -5.85 9.40 5.44
N ASP A 35 -4.65 8.93 5.78
CA ASP A 35 -3.99 9.26 7.04
C ASP A 35 -3.65 10.76 7.10
N GLU A 36 -3.74 11.38 8.27
CA GLU A 36 -3.42 12.81 8.46
C GLU A 36 -1.94 13.12 8.16
N SER A 37 -1.06 12.13 8.38
CA SER A 37 0.36 12.25 8.12
C SER A 37 0.68 12.13 6.63
N ALA A 38 1.20 13.21 6.05
CA ALA A 38 1.70 13.20 4.67
C ALA A 38 2.77 12.12 4.42
N TYR A 39 3.56 11.78 5.45
CA TYR A 39 4.54 10.71 5.39
C TYR A 39 3.90 9.33 5.24
N VAL A 40 2.80 9.07 5.95
CA VAL A 40 2.07 7.81 5.85
C VAL A 40 1.34 7.71 4.50
N ARG A 41 0.74 8.81 4.03
CA ARG A 41 0.08 8.85 2.72
C ARG A 41 1.05 8.57 1.57
N GLY A 42 2.24 9.17 1.59
CA GLY A 42 3.26 8.92 0.56
C GLY A 42 3.64 7.44 0.46
N HIS A 43 3.82 6.78 1.61
CA HIS A 43 4.12 5.34 1.64
C HIS A 43 2.94 4.47 1.19
N ALA A 44 1.72 4.90 1.47
CA ALA A 44 0.52 4.22 1.00
C ALA A 44 0.36 4.34 -0.52
N ASP A 45 0.69 5.51 -1.07
CA ASP A 45 0.68 5.76 -2.52
C ASP A 45 1.69 4.85 -3.25
N ASP A 46 2.95 4.83 -2.77
CA ASP A 46 3.99 3.95 -3.29
C ASP A 46 3.57 2.46 -3.22
N ALA A 47 3.02 2.03 -2.09
CA ALA A 47 2.58 0.64 -1.91
C ALA A 47 1.38 0.29 -2.82
N ALA A 48 0.42 1.20 -2.99
CA ALA A 48 -0.71 1.01 -3.90
C ALA A 48 -0.26 0.91 -5.36
N GLY A 49 0.71 1.73 -5.77
CA GLY A 49 1.36 1.65 -7.07
C GLY A 49 2.06 0.31 -7.30
N ASP A 50 2.83 -0.18 -6.33
CA ASP A 50 3.48 -1.49 -6.38
C ASP A 50 2.47 -2.64 -6.51
N LEU A 51 1.37 -2.59 -5.75
CA LEU A 51 0.31 -3.60 -5.84
C LEU A 51 -0.36 -3.60 -7.22
N LEU A 52 -0.64 -2.43 -7.79
CA LEU A 52 -1.22 -2.31 -9.12
C LEU A 52 -0.25 -2.82 -10.19
N HIS A 53 0.98 -2.30 -10.19
CA HIS A 53 1.97 -2.60 -11.21
C HIS A 53 2.42 -4.06 -11.19
N TYR A 54 2.63 -4.62 -9.99
CA TYR A 54 3.15 -5.97 -9.86
C TYR A 54 2.06 -7.04 -9.72
N LEU A 55 0.93 -6.76 -9.08
CA LEU A 55 -0.06 -7.80 -8.78
C LEU A 55 -1.41 -7.60 -9.50
N ASP A 56 -1.56 -6.53 -10.28
CA ASP A 56 -2.85 -6.11 -10.87
C ASP A 56 -3.94 -5.89 -9.79
N VAL A 57 -3.53 -5.58 -8.56
CA VAL A 57 -4.44 -5.34 -7.44
C VAL A 57 -4.71 -3.84 -7.32
N ARG A 58 -5.98 -3.45 -7.47
CA ARG A 58 -6.40 -2.05 -7.27
C ARG A 58 -6.72 -1.75 -5.82
N VAL A 59 -6.18 -0.64 -5.32
CA VAL A 59 -6.51 -0.09 -4.01
C VAL A 59 -7.53 1.04 -4.18
N PRO A 60 -8.69 1.01 -3.49
CA PRO A 60 -9.64 2.11 -3.53
C PRO A 60 -9.02 3.43 -3.03
N GLY A 61 -9.28 4.52 -3.75
CA GLY A 61 -8.74 5.84 -3.41
C GLY A 61 -7.31 6.09 -3.89
N TYR A 62 -6.67 5.12 -4.56
CA TYR A 62 -5.44 5.32 -5.30
C TYR A 62 -5.77 5.78 -6.72
N GLU A 63 -5.27 6.95 -7.13
CA GLU A 63 -5.42 7.49 -8.47
C GLU A 63 -4.05 7.47 -9.15
N SER A 64 -3.91 6.64 -10.19
CA SER A 64 -2.65 6.44 -10.94
C SER A 64 -2.34 7.58 -11.92
#